data_AF-A0A2G6R4J6-F1
#
_entry.id   AF-A0A2G6R4J6-F1
#
_cell.length_a   1.000
_cell.length_b   1.000
_cell.length_c   1.000
_cell.angle_alpha   90.00
_cell.angle_beta   90.00
_cell.angle_gamma   90.00
#
_symmetry.space_group_name_H-M   'P 1'
#
loop_
_entity.id
_entity.type
_entity.pdbx_description
1 polymer ?
#
loop_
_entity_poly.entity_id
_entity_poly.type
_entity_poly.pdbx_seq_one_letter_code
_entity_poly.pdbx_strand_id
1 'polypeptide(L)' 'MSSLLRDRLGTHILVADGAMGTMLQAHEPTDADFEGNLGCNEILNVTRPDIIADVHAKYLAAGAD' A
#
# COMPACT_ATOMS: atom_id res chain seq x y z
N MET A 1 24.08 1.22 17.30
CA MET A 1 22.61 1.35 17.42
C MET A 1 21.99 0.41 16.41
N SER A 2 21.23 -0.58 16.86
CA SER A 2 20.41 -1.40 15.98
C SER A 2 19.14 -0.61 15.62
N SER A 3 18.64 -0.75 14.39
CA SER A 3 17.43 -0.06 13.94
C SER A 3 16.18 -0.79 14.47
N LEU A 4 15.07 -0.07 14.66
CA LEU A 4 13.79 -0.62 15.13
C LEU A 4 13.40 -1.92 14.41
N LEU A 5 13.53 -1.93 13.08
CA LEU A 5 13.26 -3.10 12.25
C LEU A 5 14.15 -4.30 12.61
N ARG A 6 15.46 -4.08 12.78
CA ARG A 6 16.42 -5.15 13.11
C ARG A 6 16.15 -5.74 14.50
N ASP A 7 15.76 -4.90 15.46
CA ASP A 7 15.41 -5.36 16.81
C ASP A 7 14.13 -6.20 16.83
N ARG A 8 13.11 -5.77 16.05
CA ARG A 8 11.83 -6.47 15.92
C ARG A 8 11.99 -7.83 15.24
N LEU A 9 12.77 -7.93 14.17
CA LEU A 9 13.04 -9.19 13.47
C LEU A 9 13.71 -10.27 14.36
N GLY A 10 14.45 -9.87 15.40
CA GLY A 10 15.08 -10.80 16.33
C GLY A 10 14.12 -11.41 17.36
N THR A 11 12.94 -10.84 17.53
CA THR A 11 12.00 -11.18 18.63
C THR A 11 10.58 -11.49 18.17
N HIS A 12 10.22 -11.11 16.94
CA HIS A 12 8.87 -11.24 16.39
C HIS A 12 8.94 -11.72 14.94
N ILE A 13 7.90 -12.45 14.52
CA ILE A 13 7.61 -12.63 13.09
C ILE A 13 6.93 -11.35 12.63
N LEU A 14 7.49 -10.68 11.62
CA LEU A 14 6.88 -9.50 11.02
C LEU A 14 6.14 -9.89 9.75
N VAL A 15 4.92 -9.35 9.60
CA VAL A 15 4.05 -9.61 8.45
C VAL A 15 4.07 -8.40 7.54
N ALA A 16 4.60 -8.56 6.33
CA ALA A 16 4.49 -7.54 5.30
C ALA A 16 3.07 -7.48 4.73
N ASP A 17 2.74 -6.36 4.10
CA ASP A 17 1.49 -6.20 3.37
C ASP A 17 1.41 -7.11 2.12
N GLY A 18 0.26 -7.05 1.45
CA GLY A 18 -0.04 -7.88 0.30
C GLY A 18 0.05 -7.15 -1.04
N ALA A 19 -0.54 -7.75 -2.07
CA ALA A 19 -0.54 -7.21 -3.42
C ALA A 19 -1.32 -5.88 -3.55
N MET A 20 -0.59 -4.78 -3.73
CA MET A 20 -1.18 -3.44 -3.93
C MET A 20 -2.06 -3.35 -5.18
N GLY A 21 -1.60 -3.86 -6.34
CA GLY A 21 -2.34 -3.70 -7.61
C GLY A 21 -3.77 -4.26 -7.56
N THR A 22 -3.97 -5.42 -6.93
CA THR A 22 -5.29 -6.02 -6.77
C THR A 22 -6.20 -5.17 -5.88
N MET A 23 -5.66 -4.63 -4.79
CA MET A 23 -6.41 -3.76 -3.88
C MET A 23 -6.77 -2.42 -4.53
N LEU A 24 -5.88 -1.85 -5.34
CA LEU A 24 -6.15 -0.62 -6.09
C LEU A 24 -7.25 -0.84 -7.13
N GLN A 25 -7.21 -1.94 -7.88
CA GLN A 25 -8.23 -2.26 -8.88
C GLN A 25 -9.62 -2.47 -8.26
N ALA A 26 -9.71 -2.96 -7.02
CA ALA A 26 -10.98 -3.09 -6.30
C ALA A 26 -11.65 -1.75 -5.96
N HIS A 27 -10.93 -0.63 -6.07
CA HIS A 27 -11.48 0.72 -5.94
C HIS A 27 -11.97 1.30 -7.28
N GLU A 28 -11.86 0.52 -8.36
CA GLU A 28 -12.31 0.89 -9.72
C GLU A 28 -11.81 2.28 -10.18
N PRO A 29 -10.49 2.57 -10.11
CA PRO A 29 -9.95 3.85 -10.58
C PRO A 29 -10.21 4.00 -12.08
N THR A 30 -10.54 5.22 -12.49
CA THR A 30 -10.86 5.58 -13.86
C THR A 30 -9.61 6.00 -14.63
N ASP A 31 -9.67 5.97 -15.96
CA ASP A 31 -8.57 6.47 -16.82
C ASP A 31 -8.17 7.92 -16.50
N ALA A 32 -9.12 8.74 -16.02
CA ALA A 32 -8.87 10.12 -15.61
C ALA A 32 -8.00 10.19 -14.35
N ASP A 33 -8.18 9.27 -13.40
CA ASP A 33 -7.37 9.19 -12.17
C ASP A 33 -5.89 8.90 -12.49
N PHE A 34 -5.59 8.30 -13.65
CA PHE A 34 -4.22 8.02 -14.07
C PHE A 34 -3.55 9.18 -14.82
N GLU A 35 -4.27 10.25 -15.17
CA GLU A 35 -3.75 11.41 -15.92
C GLU A 35 -2.97 11.02 -17.19
N GLY A 36 -3.44 9.98 -17.91
CA GLY A 36 -2.78 9.46 -19.11
C GLY A 36 -1.65 8.46 -18.86
N ASN A 37 -1.35 8.13 -17.60
CA ASN A 37 -0.34 7.15 -17.20
C ASN A 37 -0.97 5.79 -16.85
N LEU A 38 -1.95 5.34 -17.65
CA LEU A 38 -2.66 4.09 -17.38
C LEU A 38 -1.68 2.92 -17.21
N GLY A 39 -1.81 2.19 -16.10
CA GLY A 39 -0.92 1.10 -15.72
C GLY A 39 0.26 1.48 -14.82
N CYS A 40 0.56 2.77 -14.65
CA CYS A 40 1.49 3.27 -13.64
C CYS A 40 0.72 3.61 -12.36
N ASN A 41 0.56 2.63 -11.47
CA ASN A 41 -0.18 2.81 -10.21
C ASN A 41 0.44 3.88 -9.30
N GLU A 42 1.73 4.19 -9.48
CA GLU A 42 2.44 5.18 -8.69
C GLU A 42 1.81 6.57 -8.81
N ILE A 43 1.17 6.91 -9.94
CA ILE A 43 0.50 8.20 -10.12
C ILE A 43 -0.65 8.39 -9.11
N LEU A 44 -1.28 7.30 -8.67
CA LEU A 44 -2.37 7.33 -7.70
C LEU A 44 -1.92 7.84 -6.31
N ASN A 45 -0.62 7.85 -6.00
CA ASN A 45 -0.13 8.54 -4.79
C ASN A 45 -0.39 10.05 -4.82
N VAL A 46 -0.44 10.64 -6.02
CA VAL A 46 -0.68 12.07 -6.22
C VAL A 46 -2.16 12.32 -6.52
N THR A 47 -2.75 11.56 -7.42
CA THR A 47 -4.09 11.82 -7.94
C THR A 47 -5.19 11.26 -7.05
N ARG A 48 -4.95 10.14 -6.36
CA ARG A 48 -5.90 9.44 -5.47
C ARG A 48 -5.27 8.95 -4.16
N PRO A 49 -4.69 9.86 -3.36
CA PRO A 49 -4.08 9.51 -2.07
C PRO A 49 -5.10 8.90 -1.08
N ASP A 50 -6.39 9.17 -1.27
CA ASP A 50 -7.48 8.54 -0.51
C ASP A 50 -7.53 7.02 -0.70
N ILE A 51 -7.40 6.54 -1.94
CA ILE A 51 -7.37 5.10 -2.25
C ILE A 51 -6.12 4.47 -1.62
N ILE A 52 -4.95 5.10 -1.78
CA ILE A 52 -3.68 4.59 -1.26
C ILE A 52 -3.74 4.45 0.27
N ALA A 53 -4.23 5.48 0.96
CA ALA A 53 -4.39 5.48 2.41
C ALA A 53 -5.34 4.36 2.89
N ASP A 54 -6.46 4.17 2.19
CA ASP A 54 -7.42 3.12 2.53
C ASP A 54 -6.84 1.70 2.34
N VAL A 55 -6.08 1.47 1.27
CA VAL A 55 -5.41 0.18 1.05
C VAL A 55 -4.41 -0.14 2.17
N HIS A 56 -3.57 0.82 2.56
CA HIS A 56 -2.64 0.63 3.69
C HIS A 56 -3.38 0.43 5.01
N ALA A 57 -4.47 1.18 5.26
CA ALA A 57 -5.30 1.00 6.45
C ALA A 57 -5.91 -0.40 6.52
N LYS A 58 -6.36 -0.96 5.39
CA LYS A 58 -6.87 -2.33 5.29
C LYS A 58 -5.80 -3.37 5.61
N TYR A 59 -4.58 -3.23 5.10
CA TYR A 59 -3.48 -4.14 5.44
C TYR A 59 -3.06 -4.04 6.91
N LEU A 60 -2.97 -2.83 7.45
CA LEU A 60 -2.68 -2.62 8.86
C LEU A 60 -3.77 -3.24 9.77
N ALA A 61 -5.05 -3.07 9.42
CA ALA A 61 -6.16 -3.68 10.14
C ALA A 61 -6.17 -5.22 10.04
N ALA A 62 -5.62 -5.77 8.95
CA ALA A 62 -5.43 -7.21 8.76
C ALA A 62 -4.21 -7.78 9.51
N GLY A 63 -3.38 -6.93 10.13
CA GLY A 63 -2.25 -7.32 10.95
C GLY A 63 -0.89 -7.27 10.26
N ALA A 64 -0.74 -6.52 9.16
CA ALA A 64 0.58 -6.14 8.66
C ALA A 64 1.31 -5.26 9.69
N ASP A 65 2.64 -5.41 9.79
CA ASP A 65 3.54 -4.70 10.70
C ASP A 65 4.20 -3.46 10.08
#